data_AF-A0A921ENR5-F1
#
_entry.id   AF-A0A921ENR5-F1
#
_cell.length_a   1.000
_cell.length_b   1.000
_cell.length_c   1.000
_cell.angle_alpha   90.00
_cell.angle_beta   90.00
_cell.angle_gamma   90.00
#
_symmetry.space_group_name_H-M   'P 1'
#
loop_
_entity.id
_entity.type
_entity.pdbx_description
1 polymer ?
#
loop_
_entity_poly.entity_id
_entity_poly.type
_entity_poly.pdbx_seq_one_letter_code
_entity_poly.pdbx_strand_id
1 'polypeptide(L)'
;MIPWSPIPPETPLRELWGTSCYAEDAAGRALVASISLPPAAARRAPDVRLVTSYATFGLPRRRTEYLPDYLPISAACISLGLAPRRIVRIPDPTWPRFGPPQIPQGDGVLSFKELTDGGPPASTRLQGALAMADDVKATYGRMLADVAYRIEQSALFDSTVPTTRTFDNALAVWNDLGAEHASEDEVVRLAGALKLAFDTARAHAETVGLDHLPATARAEARRAAGAARLAVSATTDGERRAAQAQVIRLLKSLALHYLPTEEATRKALTH
;
A
#
# COMPACT_ATOMS: atom_id res chain seq x y z
N MET A 1 -7.43 -6.30 25.38
CA MET A 1 -7.86 -6.38 23.96
C MET A 1 -6.61 -6.49 23.11
N ILE A 2 -6.58 -7.37 22.10
CA ILE A 2 -5.43 -7.47 21.19
C ILE A 2 -5.36 -6.18 20.35
N PRO A 3 -4.22 -5.47 20.30
CA PRO A 3 -4.01 -4.34 19.41
C PRO A 3 -3.82 -4.85 17.97
N TRP A 4 -4.92 -5.01 17.24
CA TRP A 4 -4.93 -5.50 15.87
C TRP A 4 -4.48 -4.45 14.85
N SER A 5 -3.29 -3.88 15.04
CA SER A 5 -2.76 -2.85 14.15
C SER A 5 -2.28 -3.47 12.83
N PRO A 6 -2.79 -3.04 11.66
CA PRO A 6 -2.30 -3.55 10.38
C PRO A 6 -0.80 -3.34 10.21
N ILE A 7 -0.12 -4.30 9.58
CA ILE A 7 1.27 -4.18 9.14
C ILE A 7 1.28 -4.16 7.61
N PRO A 8 1.80 -3.11 6.97
CA PRO A 8 1.92 -3.08 5.51
C PRO A 8 2.71 -4.29 4.98
N PRO A 9 2.22 -5.00 3.94
CA PRO A 9 2.87 -6.20 3.39
C PRO A 9 4.34 -6.00 2.97
N GLU A 10 4.69 -4.79 2.56
CA GLU A 10 6.00 -4.35 2.09
C GLU A 10 6.95 -3.96 3.23
N THR A 11 6.48 -3.87 4.48
CA THR A 11 7.33 -3.51 5.62
C THR A 11 8.46 -4.54 5.77
N PRO A 12 9.73 -4.11 5.75
CA PRO A 12 10.87 -5.02 5.83
C PRO A 12 11.05 -5.55 7.25
N LEU A 13 11.55 -6.79 7.38
CA LEU A 13 11.75 -7.45 8.69
C LEU A 13 12.62 -6.64 9.66
N ARG A 14 13.57 -5.83 9.16
CA ARG A 14 14.42 -4.96 9.99
C ARG A 14 13.63 -3.93 10.80
N GLU A 15 12.48 -3.48 10.29
CA GLU A 15 11.60 -2.49 10.94
C GLU A 15 10.60 -3.16 11.90
N LEU A 16 10.52 -4.49 11.89
CA LEU A 16 9.60 -5.28 12.70
C LEU A 16 10.29 -6.02 13.86
N TRP A 17 11.54 -5.68 14.19
CA TRP A 17 12.20 -6.30 15.33
C TRP A 17 11.43 -6.03 16.64
N GLY A 18 11.22 -7.09 17.43
CA GLY A 18 10.50 -7.02 18.70
C GLY A 18 9.00 -6.94 18.48
N THR A 19 8.54 -7.33 17.29
CA THR A 19 7.13 -7.37 16.93
C THR A 19 6.72 -8.80 16.69
N SER A 20 5.48 -9.11 17.07
CA SER A 20 4.79 -10.33 16.69
C SER A 20 3.59 -10.00 15.81
N CYS A 21 3.31 -10.86 14.83
CA CYS A 21 2.21 -10.70 13.90
C CYS A 21 1.39 -11.98 13.74
N TYR A 22 0.11 -11.77 13.43
CA TYR A 22 -0.80 -12.77 12.90
C TYR A 22 -1.00 -12.47 11.41
N ALA A 23 -0.84 -13.47 10.57
CA ALA A 23 -1.11 -13.36 9.15
C ALA A 23 -2.07 -14.46 8.72
N GLU A 24 -2.94 -14.13 7.78
CA GLU A 24 -4.02 -15.00 7.31
C GLU A 24 -4.16 -14.87 5.79
N ASP A 25 -4.48 -15.97 5.10
CA ASP A 25 -4.80 -15.97 3.68
C ASP A 25 -6.31 -16.03 3.39
N ALA A 26 -6.66 -16.00 2.10
CA ALA A 26 -8.05 -16.04 1.67
C ALA A 26 -8.78 -17.36 1.97
N ALA A 27 -8.04 -18.44 2.24
CA ALA A 27 -8.59 -19.76 2.56
C ALA A 27 -8.73 -19.99 4.08
N GLY A 28 -8.46 -18.96 4.90
CA GLY A 28 -8.50 -19.07 6.36
C GLY A 28 -7.29 -19.80 6.95
N ARG A 29 -6.24 -20.06 6.16
CA ARG A 29 -4.97 -20.52 6.71
C ARG A 29 -4.32 -19.36 7.42
N ALA A 30 -3.72 -19.63 8.57
CA ALA A 30 -3.14 -18.61 9.41
C ALA A 30 -1.75 -19.02 9.92
N LEU A 31 -0.93 -18.01 10.20
CA LEU A 31 0.31 -18.16 10.92
C LEU A 31 0.48 -17.05 11.96
N VAL A 32 1.13 -17.38 13.05
CA VAL A 32 1.71 -16.40 13.98
C VAL A 32 3.22 -16.43 13.80
N ALA A 33 3.84 -15.24 13.79
CA ALA A 33 5.27 -15.09 13.73
C ALA A 33 5.78 -14.03 14.72
N SER A 34 6.92 -14.29 15.36
CA SER A 34 7.68 -13.32 16.17
C SER A 34 9.02 -13.04 15.51
N ILE A 35 9.33 -11.76 15.33
CA ILE A 35 10.57 -11.29 14.68
C ILE A 35 11.55 -10.80 15.75
N SER A 36 12.68 -11.49 15.85
CA SER A 36 13.70 -11.24 16.88
C SER A 36 15.09 -11.11 16.28
N LEU A 37 16.01 -10.53 17.05
CA LEU A 37 17.42 -10.57 16.69
C LEU A 37 17.97 -11.99 16.88
N PRO A 38 18.93 -12.41 16.04
CA PRO A 38 19.72 -13.60 16.30
C PRO A 38 20.35 -13.56 17.70
N PRO A 39 20.44 -14.71 18.40
CA PRO A 39 21.16 -14.78 19.66
C PRO A 39 22.61 -14.34 19.46
N ALA A 40 23.23 -13.75 20.48
CA ALA A 40 24.57 -13.15 20.39
C ALA A 40 25.63 -14.11 19.80
N ALA A 41 25.54 -15.40 20.11
CA ALA A 41 26.43 -16.44 19.60
C ALA A 41 26.30 -16.69 18.07
N ALA A 42 25.19 -16.29 17.45
CA ALA A 42 24.89 -16.45 16.04
C ALA A 42 25.01 -15.15 15.22
N ARG A 43 25.48 -14.04 15.81
CA ARG A 43 25.66 -12.73 15.15
C ARG A 43 26.85 -12.69 14.17
N ARG A 44 26.96 -13.68 13.28
CA ARG A 44 27.95 -13.69 12.19
C ARG A 44 27.46 -12.98 10.92
N ALA A 45 26.17 -12.67 10.83
CA ALA A 45 25.57 -11.87 9.77
C ALA A 45 24.64 -10.81 10.41
N PRO A 46 24.95 -9.50 10.32
CA PRO A 46 24.11 -8.44 10.86
C PRO A 46 22.75 -8.30 10.14
N ASP A 47 22.67 -8.79 8.90
CA ASP A 47 21.57 -8.54 7.97
C ASP A 47 20.50 -9.64 7.98
N VAL A 48 20.38 -10.38 9.10
CA VAL A 48 19.36 -11.42 9.26
C VAL A 48 18.49 -11.20 10.50
N ARG A 49 17.26 -11.70 10.43
CA ARG A 49 16.32 -11.77 11.55
C ARG A 49 15.94 -13.20 11.82
N LEU A 50 15.72 -13.50 13.10
CA LEU A 50 15.22 -14.79 13.55
C LEU A 50 13.69 -14.70 13.58
N VAL A 51 13.03 -15.46 12.71
CA VAL A 51 11.58 -15.54 12.63
C VAL A 51 11.14 -16.87 13.25
N THR A 52 10.43 -16.78 14.38
CA THR A 52 9.81 -17.95 15.01
C THR A 52 8.34 -17.97 14.63
N SER A 53 7.84 -19.08 14.08
CA SER A 53 6.49 -19.18 13.56
C SER A 53 5.75 -20.46 13.93
N TYR A 54 4.42 -20.39 13.86
CA TYR A 54 3.52 -21.54 13.98
C TYR A 54 2.31 -21.29 13.08
N ALA A 55 1.85 -22.34 12.40
CA ALA A 55 0.84 -22.25 11.36
C ALA A 55 -0.31 -23.24 11.60
N THR A 56 -1.51 -22.92 11.09
CA THR A 56 -2.66 -23.84 11.08
C THR A 56 -2.55 -24.91 9.99
N PHE A 57 -1.56 -24.80 9.12
CA PHE A 57 -1.33 -25.68 7.98
C PHE A 57 0.04 -26.34 8.04
N GLY A 58 0.17 -27.46 7.32
CA GLY A 58 1.34 -28.31 7.42
C GLY A 58 1.43 -28.98 8.80
N LEU A 59 2.63 -29.46 9.15
CA LEU A 59 2.84 -30.09 10.46
C LEU A 59 2.81 -29.01 11.56
N PRO A 60 1.93 -29.15 12.57
CA PRO A 60 1.75 -28.18 13.64
C PRO A 60 2.95 -28.20 14.60
N ARG A 61 4.00 -27.47 14.24
CA ARG A 61 5.22 -27.34 15.03
C ARG A 61 5.75 -25.92 14.96
N ARG A 62 6.36 -25.48 16.05
CA ARG A 62 7.16 -24.26 16.07
C ARG A 62 8.31 -24.39 15.08
N ARG A 63 8.44 -23.43 14.17
CA ARG A 63 9.57 -23.29 13.26
C ARG A 63 10.37 -22.06 13.63
N THR A 64 11.67 -22.10 13.38
CA THR A 64 12.56 -20.98 13.60
C THR A 64 13.50 -20.90 12.42
N GLU A 65 13.48 -19.78 11.71
CA GLU A 65 14.21 -19.60 10.45
C GLU A 65 14.98 -18.27 10.49
N TYR A 66 16.13 -18.23 9.82
CA TYR A 66 16.92 -17.02 9.62
C TYR A 66 16.56 -16.44 8.27
N LEU A 67 15.94 -15.27 8.25
CA LEU A 67 15.54 -14.58 7.03
C LEU A 67 16.32 -13.27 6.86
N PRO A 68 16.64 -12.85 5.62
CA PRO A 68 17.27 -11.56 5.39
C PRO A 68 16.42 -10.41 5.92
N ASP A 69 17.04 -9.41 6.55
CA ASP A 69 16.30 -8.36 7.25
C ASP A 69 15.64 -7.33 6.31
N TYR A 70 16.10 -7.25 5.06
CA TYR A 70 15.48 -6.47 3.99
C TYR A 70 14.24 -7.14 3.40
N LEU A 71 13.99 -8.42 3.70
CA LEU A 71 12.86 -9.15 3.15
C LEU A 71 11.54 -8.51 3.63
N PRO A 72 10.57 -8.23 2.74
CA PRO A 72 9.23 -7.81 3.15
C PRO A 72 8.54 -8.87 4.01
N ILE A 73 7.73 -8.46 4.99
CA ILE A 73 6.99 -9.38 5.86
C ILE A 73 6.07 -10.32 5.06
N SER A 74 5.48 -9.85 3.96
CA SER A 74 4.69 -10.69 3.06
C SER A 74 5.52 -11.80 2.40
N ALA A 75 6.73 -11.49 1.94
CA ALA A 75 7.65 -12.45 1.37
C ALA A 75 8.15 -13.45 2.43
N ALA A 76 8.34 -13.01 3.68
CA ALA A 76 8.63 -13.90 4.80
C ALA A 76 7.47 -14.90 5.04
N CYS A 77 6.21 -14.44 5.06
CA CYS A 77 5.05 -15.33 5.15
C CYS A 77 5.00 -16.34 4.00
N ILE A 78 5.29 -15.90 2.76
CA ILE A 78 5.31 -16.78 1.57
C ILE A 78 6.36 -17.86 1.70
N SER A 79 7.57 -17.53 2.20
CA SER A 79 8.61 -18.53 2.47
C SER A 79 8.19 -19.57 3.50
N LEU A 80 7.30 -19.19 4.43
CA LEU A 80 6.69 -20.07 5.43
C LEU A 80 5.45 -20.83 4.90
N GLY A 81 5.07 -20.63 3.63
CA GLY A 81 3.98 -21.34 2.96
C GLY A 81 2.61 -20.66 3.00
N LEU A 82 2.54 -19.38 3.40
CA LEU A 82 1.31 -18.58 3.42
C LEU A 82 1.44 -17.36 2.50
N ALA A 83 0.52 -17.21 1.55
CA ALA A 83 0.37 -15.96 0.81
C ALA A 83 -0.63 -15.07 1.57
N PRO A 84 -0.16 -14.09 2.38
CA PRO A 84 -1.04 -13.42 3.32
C PRO A 84 -1.96 -12.46 2.58
N ARG A 85 -3.26 -12.54 2.88
CA ARG A 85 -4.25 -11.50 2.56
C ARG A 85 -4.19 -10.38 3.59
N ARG A 86 -3.87 -10.70 4.84
CA ARG A 86 -3.76 -9.73 5.94
C ARG A 86 -2.56 -10.05 6.82
N ILE A 87 -1.97 -9.01 7.39
CA ILE A 87 -0.91 -9.08 8.39
C ILE A 87 -1.22 -8.03 9.45
N VAL A 88 -1.35 -8.46 10.69
CA VAL A 88 -1.71 -7.59 11.82
C VAL A 88 -0.76 -7.86 12.98
N ARG A 89 -0.40 -6.79 13.69
CA ARG A 89 0.36 -6.87 14.93
C ARG A 89 -0.48 -7.57 15.99
N ILE A 90 0.17 -8.37 16.81
CA ILE A 90 -0.40 -8.99 18.01
C ILE A 90 0.57 -8.83 19.19
N PRO A 91 0.11 -8.99 20.44
CA PRO A 91 0.99 -9.08 21.60
C PRO A 91 2.00 -10.21 21.42
N ASP A 92 3.17 -10.06 22.05
CA ASP A 92 4.21 -11.08 21.95
C ASP A 92 3.73 -12.41 22.53
N PRO A 93 3.68 -13.47 21.73
CA PRO A 93 3.20 -14.76 22.19
C PRO A 93 4.25 -15.42 23.08
N THR A 94 3.76 -16.14 24.07
CA THR A 94 4.55 -17.12 24.79
C THR A 94 4.71 -18.35 23.92
N TRP A 95 5.96 -18.75 23.69
CA TRP A 95 6.32 -19.91 22.87
C TRP A 95 6.64 -21.11 23.77
N PRO A 96 5.66 -21.96 24.13
CA PRO A 96 5.94 -23.12 24.97
C PRO A 96 6.90 -24.10 24.27
N ARG A 97 7.53 -24.96 25.06
CA ARG A 97 8.42 -26.01 24.52
C ARG A 97 7.68 -26.99 23.61
N PHE A 98 6.42 -27.24 23.92
CA PHE A 98 5.52 -28.11 23.16
C PHE A 98 4.16 -27.42 22.99
N GLY A 99 3.55 -27.62 21.82
CA GLY A 99 2.22 -27.09 21.52
C GLY A 99 2.21 -25.71 20.84
N PRO A 100 1.01 -25.15 20.65
CA PRO A 100 0.81 -23.88 19.97
C PRO A 100 1.25 -22.68 20.81
N PRO A 101 1.51 -21.52 20.17
CA PRO A 101 1.76 -20.28 20.89
C PRO A 101 0.53 -19.85 21.70
N GLN A 102 0.81 -19.13 22.78
CA GLN A 102 -0.16 -18.55 23.71
C GLN A 102 -0.08 -17.03 23.62
N ILE A 103 -1.17 -16.37 23.26
CA ILE A 103 -1.21 -14.93 22.98
C ILE A 103 -1.79 -14.20 24.20
N PRO A 104 -1.05 -13.30 24.84
CA PRO A 104 -1.57 -12.51 25.95
C PRO A 104 -2.78 -11.65 25.54
N GLN A 105 -3.85 -11.65 26.35
CA GLN A 105 -5.01 -10.76 26.17
C GLN A 105 -5.54 -10.27 27.52
N GLY A 106 -5.23 -9.02 27.88
CA GLY A 106 -5.66 -8.45 29.17
C GLY A 106 -5.11 -9.29 30.32
N ASP A 107 -5.99 -9.77 31.20
CA ASP A 107 -5.63 -10.66 32.32
C ASP A 107 -5.61 -12.15 31.94
N GLY A 108 -5.88 -12.49 30.68
CA GLY A 108 -5.99 -13.86 30.17
C GLY A 108 -5.02 -14.18 29.03
N VAL A 109 -5.19 -15.39 28.48
CA VAL A 109 -4.38 -15.93 27.38
C VAL A 109 -5.32 -16.51 26.33
N LEU A 110 -5.12 -16.14 25.07
CA LEU A 110 -5.74 -16.79 23.92
C LEU A 110 -4.85 -17.91 23.40
N SER A 111 -5.43 -19.05 23.09
CA SER A 111 -4.78 -20.06 22.26
C SER A 111 -4.71 -19.59 20.79
N PHE A 112 -3.76 -20.15 20.05
CA PHE A 112 -3.68 -19.92 18.61
C PHE A 112 -4.96 -20.32 17.86
N LYS A 113 -5.67 -21.34 18.34
CA LYS A 113 -6.95 -21.76 17.76
C LYS A 113 -8.02 -20.68 17.97
N GLU A 114 -8.19 -20.20 19.20
CA GLU A 114 -9.16 -19.13 19.49
C GLU A 114 -8.82 -17.82 18.75
N LEU A 115 -7.53 -17.52 18.58
CA LEU A 115 -7.08 -16.40 17.76
C LEU A 115 -7.51 -16.55 16.29
N THR A 116 -7.40 -17.77 15.74
CA THR A 116 -7.77 -18.05 14.35
C THR A 116 -9.28 -18.08 14.17
N ASP A 117 -10.00 -18.75 15.08
CA ASP A 117 -11.45 -18.86 15.05
C ASP A 117 -12.13 -17.50 15.27
N GLY A 118 -11.56 -16.64 16.13
CA GLY A 118 -12.06 -15.30 16.39
C GLY A 118 -11.59 -14.24 15.39
N GLY A 119 -10.38 -14.39 14.85
CA GLY A 119 -9.73 -13.43 13.97
C GLY A 119 -9.60 -12.01 14.59
N PRO A 120 -9.12 -11.03 13.81
CA PRO A 120 -9.33 -9.63 14.14
C PRO A 120 -10.84 -9.39 14.27
N PRO A 121 -11.32 -8.70 15.33
CA PRO A 121 -12.69 -8.28 15.46
C PRO A 121 -13.16 -7.64 14.17
N ALA A 122 -14.44 -7.82 13.89
CA ALA A 122 -15.09 -7.28 12.72
C ALA A 122 -14.75 -5.77 12.56
N SER A 123 -14.82 -5.02 13.66
CA SER A 123 -14.42 -3.60 13.73
C SER A 123 -12.99 -3.29 13.25
N THR A 124 -12.03 -4.19 13.45
CA THR A 124 -10.66 -4.02 12.92
C THR A 124 -10.60 -4.25 11.42
N ARG A 125 -11.31 -5.26 10.88
CA ARG A 125 -11.37 -5.48 9.43
C ARG A 125 -11.98 -4.26 8.74
N LEU A 126 -13.05 -3.72 9.32
CA LEU A 126 -13.68 -2.48 8.88
C LEU A 126 -12.70 -1.31 8.90
N GLN A 127 -12.00 -1.08 10.02
CA GLN A 127 -11.01 0.00 10.14
C GLN A 127 -9.87 -0.14 9.11
N GLY A 128 -9.37 -1.36 8.89
CA GLY A 128 -8.31 -1.61 7.90
C GLY A 128 -8.79 -1.34 6.46
N ALA A 129 -10.03 -1.69 6.13
CA ALA A 129 -10.64 -1.40 4.83
C ALA A 129 -10.82 0.11 4.59
N LEU A 130 -11.31 0.82 5.61
CA LEU A 130 -11.44 2.29 5.56
C LEU A 130 -10.08 2.96 5.37
N ALA A 131 -9.08 2.57 6.18
CA ALA A 131 -7.73 3.12 6.08
C ALA A 131 -7.07 2.83 4.72
N MET A 132 -7.30 1.64 4.14
CA MET A 132 -6.82 1.30 2.80
C MET A 132 -7.41 2.23 1.73
N ALA A 133 -8.71 2.48 1.77
CA ALA A 133 -9.36 3.38 0.83
C ALA A 133 -8.89 4.83 1.01
N ASP A 134 -8.72 5.28 2.25
CA ASP A 134 -8.17 6.60 2.57
C ASP A 134 -6.75 6.76 2.02
N ASP A 135 -5.89 5.74 2.15
CA ASP A 135 -4.54 5.77 1.58
C ASP A 135 -4.55 5.83 0.04
N VAL A 136 -5.45 5.09 -0.62
CA VAL A 136 -5.66 5.19 -2.07
C VAL A 136 -6.06 6.62 -2.46
N LYS A 137 -7.06 7.19 -1.77
CA LYS A 137 -7.54 8.56 -2.04
C LYS A 137 -6.46 9.60 -1.79
N ALA A 138 -5.71 9.47 -0.71
CA ALA A 138 -4.60 10.37 -0.38
C ALA A 138 -3.47 10.27 -1.42
N THR A 139 -3.11 9.05 -1.82
CA THR A 139 -2.08 8.80 -2.84
C THR A 139 -2.51 9.35 -4.20
N TYR A 140 -3.72 9.05 -4.64
CA TYR A 140 -4.28 9.58 -5.88
C TYR A 140 -4.40 11.10 -5.85
N GLY A 141 -4.79 11.69 -4.72
CA GLY A 141 -4.83 13.13 -4.51
C GLY A 141 -3.46 13.80 -4.63
N ARG A 142 -2.40 13.19 -4.09
CA ARG A 142 -1.01 13.66 -4.28
C ARG A 142 -0.60 13.61 -5.76
N MET A 143 -0.94 12.53 -6.47
CA MET A 143 -0.68 12.40 -7.91
C MET A 143 -1.45 13.43 -8.73
N LEU A 144 -2.69 13.77 -8.34
CA LEU A 144 -3.48 14.84 -8.96
C LEU A 144 -2.87 16.24 -8.77
N ALA A 145 -2.14 16.44 -7.68
CA ALA A 145 -1.43 17.68 -7.37
C ALA A 145 -0.05 17.76 -8.06
N ASP A 146 0.58 16.63 -8.35
CA ASP A 146 1.86 16.60 -9.08
C ASP A 146 1.65 16.80 -10.59
N VAL A 147 1.84 18.04 -11.05
CA VAL A 147 1.69 18.42 -12.46
C VAL A 147 2.64 17.64 -13.36
N ALA A 148 3.87 17.38 -12.93
CA ALA A 148 4.83 16.64 -13.76
C ALA A 148 4.37 15.19 -13.93
N TYR A 149 3.96 14.55 -12.84
CA TYR A 149 3.42 13.19 -12.87
C TYR A 149 2.17 13.10 -13.75
N ARG A 150 1.26 14.08 -13.70
CA ARG A 150 0.06 14.11 -14.56
C ARG A 150 0.37 14.22 -16.04
N ILE A 151 1.46 14.89 -16.40
CA ILE A 151 1.88 14.99 -17.80
C ILE A 151 2.54 13.69 -18.24
N GLU A 152 3.42 13.14 -17.42
CA GLU A 152 4.21 11.94 -17.74
C GLU A 152 3.35 10.67 -17.74
N GLN A 153 2.38 10.57 -16.84
CA GLN A 153 1.52 9.41 -16.60
C GLN A 153 0.05 9.73 -16.91
N SER A 154 -0.18 10.46 -18.00
CA SER A 154 -1.50 11.03 -18.35
C SER A 154 -2.61 10.00 -18.52
N ALA A 155 -2.27 8.74 -18.86
CA ALA A 155 -3.22 7.63 -18.95
C ALA A 155 -3.99 7.38 -17.64
N LEU A 156 -3.39 7.66 -16.47
CA LEU A 156 -4.06 7.50 -15.17
C LEU A 156 -5.20 8.52 -14.96
N PHE A 157 -5.23 9.59 -15.74
CA PHE A 157 -6.20 10.69 -15.63
C PHE A 157 -7.12 10.78 -16.83
N ASP A 158 -7.05 9.79 -17.73
CA ASP A 158 -7.85 9.68 -18.93
C ASP A 158 -8.90 8.57 -18.76
N SER A 159 -10.16 8.96 -18.54
CA SER A 159 -11.28 8.03 -18.35
C SER A 159 -11.63 7.22 -19.61
N THR A 160 -11.04 7.55 -20.77
CA THR A 160 -11.15 6.73 -21.97
C THR A 160 -10.34 5.44 -21.85
N VAL A 161 -9.25 5.43 -21.06
CA VAL A 161 -8.40 4.26 -20.80
C VAL A 161 -9.17 3.23 -19.96
N PRO A 162 -9.26 1.95 -20.39
CA PRO A 162 -10.07 0.95 -19.69
C PRO A 162 -9.72 0.75 -18.21
N THR A 163 -8.42 0.66 -17.87
CA THR A 163 -7.97 0.47 -16.48
C THR A 163 -8.32 1.66 -15.60
N THR A 164 -8.15 2.88 -16.13
CA THR A 164 -8.51 4.13 -15.43
C THR A 164 -10.01 4.23 -15.24
N ARG A 165 -10.81 3.88 -16.24
CA ARG A 165 -12.27 3.83 -16.11
C ARG A 165 -12.73 2.83 -15.04
N THR A 166 -12.09 1.67 -14.95
CA THR A 166 -12.37 0.70 -13.88
C THR A 166 -12.07 1.29 -12.51
N PHE A 167 -10.95 2.02 -12.37
CA PHE A 167 -10.62 2.73 -11.13
C PHE A 167 -11.63 3.84 -10.82
N ASP A 168 -11.99 4.69 -11.79
CA ASP A 168 -12.97 5.77 -11.62
C ASP A 168 -14.32 5.21 -11.12
N ASN A 169 -14.79 4.11 -11.73
CA ASN A 169 -16.02 3.44 -11.31
C ASN A 169 -15.91 2.88 -9.89
N ALA A 170 -14.78 2.23 -9.54
CA ALA A 170 -14.56 1.71 -8.20
C ALA A 170 -14.53 2.84 -7.15
N LEU A 171 -13.93 3.98 -7.49
CA LEU A 171 -13.87 5.16 -6.64
C LEU A 171 -15.25 5.81 -6.47
N ALA A 172 -16.06 5.88 -7.54
CA ALA A 172 -17.44 6.35 -7.46
C ALA A 172 -18.29 5.46 -6.55
N VAL A 173 -18.26 4.14 -6.76
CA VAL A 173 -18.97 3.17 -5.92
C VAL A 173 -18.53 3.28 -4.45
N TRP A 174 -17.24 3.50 -4.20
CA TRP A 174 -16.74 3.71 -2.84
C TRP A 174 -17.23 5.02 -2.22
N ASN A 175 -17.27 6.13 -2.97
CA ASN A 175 -17.73 7.41 -2.45
C ASN A 175 -19.24 7.45 -2.23
N ASP A 176 -20.00 6.67 -3.01
CA ASP A 176 -21.45 6.49 -2.85
C ASP A 176 -21.80 5.48 -1.74
N LEU A 177 -20.80 4.77 -1.21
CA LEU A 177 -20.97 3.86 -0.09
C LEU A 177 -21.27 4.67 1.18
N GLY A 178 -22.53 4.68 1.60
CA GLY A 178 -22.90 5.10 2.96
C GLY A 178 -22.34 4.11 3.97
N ALA A 179 -21.07 4.28 4.35
CA ALA A 179 -20.32 3.33 5.17
C ALA A 179 -20.99 3.03 6.52
N GLU A 180 -21.81 3.96 7.02
CA GLU A 180 -22.62 3.79 8.22
C GLU A 180 -23.81 2.83 8.05
N HIS A 181 -24.22 2.55 6.80
CA HIS A 181 -25.31 1.64 6.45
C HIS A 181 -24.83 0.35 5.76
N ALA A 182 -23.60 0.33 5.27
CA ALA A 182 -23.02 -0.82 4.58
C ALA A 182 -22.65 -1.95 5.54
N SER A 183 -22.77 -3.20 5.06
CA SER A 183 -22.23 -4.34 5.81
C SER A 183 -20.70 -4.31 5.81
N GLU A 184 -20.07 -4.79 6.87
CA GLU A 184 -18.61 -4.80 6.95
C GLU A 184 -17.95 -5.58 5.81
N ASP A 185 -18.48 -6.75 5.46
CA ASP A 185 -17.91 -7.56 4.37
C ASP A 185 -18.01 -6.82 3.03
N GLU A 186 -19.05 -6.00 2.84
CA GLU A 186 -19.19 -5.13 1.69
C GLU A 186 -18.14 -4.02 1.69
N VAL A 187 -17.93 -3.34 2.83
CA VAL A 187 -16.87 -2.33 2.96
C VAL A 187 -15.49 -2.93 2.68
N VAL A 188 -15.18 -4.09 3.26
CA VAL A 188 -13.91 -4.79 3.04
C VAL A 188 -13.74 -5.17 1.56
N ARG A 189 -14.79 -5.69 0.92
CA ARG A 189 -14.76 -6.07 -0.49
C ARG A 189 -14.54 -4.86 -1.40
N LEU A 190 -15.27 -3.77 -1.17
CA LEU A 190 -15.18 -2.55 -1.98
C LEU A 190 -13.83 -1.84 -1.81
N ALA A 191 -13.28 -1.78 -0.60
CA ALA A 191 -11.95 -1.24 -0.35
C ALA A 191 -10.87 -2.02 -1.11
N GLY A 192 -10.94 -3.36 -1.07
CA GLY A 192 -10.03 -4.22 -1.83
C GLY A 192 -10.16 -4.04 -3.34
N ALA A 193 -11.39 -3.92 -3.85
CA ALA A 193 -11.64 -3.66 -5.27
C ALA A 193 -11.09 -2.29 -5.70
N LEU A 194 -11.29 -1.26 -4.89
CA LEU A 194 -10.75 0.08 -5.11
C LEU A 194 -9.21 0.07 -5.17
N LYS A 195 -8.55 -0.57 -4.20
CA LYS A 195 -7.08 -0.69 -4.16
C LYS A 195 -6.54 -1.41 -5.39
N LEU A 196 -7.13 -2.54 -5.75
CA LEU A 196 -6.71 -3.32 -6.91
C LEU A 196 -6.86 -2.54 -8.22
N ALA A 197 -8.01 -1.87 -8.40
CA ALA A 197 -8.26 -1.07 -9.59
C ALA A 197 -7.27 0.11 -9.69
N PHE A 198 -6.99 0.78 -8.57
CA PHE A 198 -6.00 1.85 -8.50
C PHE A 198 -4.59 1.36 -8.87
N ASP A 199 -4.11 0.28 -8.24
CA ASP A 199 -2.78 -0.26 -8.53
C ASP A 199 -2.63 -0.69 -9.99
N THR A 200 -3.68 -1.30 -10.54
CA THR A 200 -3.71 -1.73 -11.95
C THR A 200 -3.67 -0.53 -12.90
N ALA A 201 -4.51 0.49 -12.66
CA ALA A 201 -4.54 1.71 -13.47
C ALA A 201 -3.21 2.46 -13.40
N ARG A 202 -2.64 2.56 -12.20
CA ARG A 202 -1.33 3.18 -11.97
C ARG A 202 -0.22 2.43 -12.69
N ALA A 203 -0.12 1.12 -12.51
CA ALA A 203 0.91 0.31 -13.15
C ALA A 203 0.81 0.39 -14.69
N HIS A 204 -0.41 0.38 -15.24
CA HIS A 204 -0.63 0.58 -16.67
C HIS A 204 -0.15 1.97 -17.13
N ALA A 205 -0.53 3.03 -16.42
CA ALA A 205 -0.12 4.38 -16.74
C ALA A 205 1.40 4.55 -16.68
N GLU A 206 2.05 4.03 -15.62
CA GLU A 206 3.51 4.05 -15.46
C GLU A 206 4.23 3.24 -16.56
N THR A 207 3.62 2.15 -17.05
CA THR A 207 4.17 1.33 -18.14
C THR A 207 4.10 2.06 -19.48
N VAL A 208 2.98 2.71 -19.77
CA VAL A 208 2.76 3.42 -21.04
C VAL A 208 3.47 4.78 -21.04
N GLY A 209 3.45 5.48 -19.91
CA GLY A 209 3.98 6.82 -19.72
C GLY A 209 3.54 7.77 -20.83
N LEU A 210 4.52 8.48 -21.38
CA LEU A 210 4.30 9.44 -22.46
C LEU A 210 3.87 8.82 -23.78
N ASP A 211 3.95 7.49 -23.95
CA ASP A 211 3.50 6.85 -25.17
C ASP A 211 1.97 6.82 -25.32
N HIS A 212 1.23 7.13 -24.24
CA HIS A 212 -0.21 7.39 -24.27
C HIS A 212 -0.54 8.61 -25.14
N LEU A 213 0.38 9.57 -25.17
CA LEU A 213 0.21 10.80 -25.95
C LEU A 213 0.42 10.52 -27.45
N PRO A 214 -0.25 11.27 -28.33
CA PRO A 214 0.07 11.29 -29.75
C PRO A 214 1.56 11.52 -29.96
N ALA A 215 2.18 10.82 -30.92
CA ALA A 215 3.63 10.88 -31.14
C ALA A 215 4.15 12.33 -31.31
N THR A 216 3.36 13.19 -31.96
CA THR A 216 3.65 14.62 -32.16
C THR A 216 3.66 15.43 -30.87
N ALA A 217 2.92 15.03 -29.85
CA ALA A 217 2.79 15.71 -28.56
C ALA A 217 3.89 15.33 -27.55
N ARG A 218 4.52 14.15 -27.71
CA ARG A 218 5.42 13.57 -26.69
C ARG A 218 6.61 14.47 -26.35
N ALA A 219 7.22 15.09 -27.37
CA ALA A 219 8.37 15.97 -27.15
C ALA A 219 8.00 17.25 -26.38
N GLU A 220 6.83 17.82 -26.66
CA GLU A 220 6.31 18.98 -25.93
C GLU A 220 5.91 18.62 -24.50
N ALA A 221 5.26 17.47 -24.31
CA ALA A 221 4.92 16.96 -22.99
C ALA A 221 6.15 16.71 -22.11
N ARG A 222 7.24 16.14 -22.65
CA ARG A 222 8.52 16.02 -21.92
C ARG A 222 9.05 17.37 -21.45
N ARG A 223 9.02 18.38 -22.33
CA ARG A 223 9.44 19.74 -21.98
C ARG A 223 8.54 20.36 -20.92
N ALA A 224 7.23 20.10 -20.99
CA ALA A 224 6.27 20.59 -20.01
C ALA A 224 6.48 19.95 -18.62
N ALA A 225 6.67 18.64 -18.57
CA ALA A 225 6.98 17.93 -17.34
C ALA A 225 8.31 18.41 -16.72
N GLY A 226 9.35 18.59 -17.54
CA GLY A 226 10.62 19.18 -17.10
C GLY A 226 10.46 20.59 -16.53
N ALA A 227 9.72 21.46 -17.21
CA ALA A 227 9.42 22.81 -16.72
C ALA A 227 8.59 22.78 -15.42
N ALA A 228 7.68 21.82 -15.25
CA ALA A 228 6.92 21.66 -14.01
C ALA A 228 7.83 21.25 -12.84
N ARG A 229 8.77 20.34 -13.07
CA ARG A 229 9.79 19.98 -12.07
C ARG A 229 10.65 21.18 -11.68
N LEU A 230 11.08 21.98 -12.67
CA LEU A 230 11.82 23.22 -12.42
C LEU A 230 11.03 24.24 -11.60
N ALA A 231 9.73 24.38 -11.87
CA ALA A 231 8.86 25.27 -11.10
C ALA A 231 8.78 24.85 -9.63
N VAL A 232 8.67 23.54 -9.36
CA VAL A 232 8.65 23.01 -7.98
C VAL A 232 10.00 23.23 -7.29
N SER A 233 11.11 22.99 -7.98
CA SER A 233 12.46 23.13 -7.39
C SER A 233 13.01 24.56 -7.38
N ALA A 234 12.29 25.54 -7.92
CA ALA A 234 12.76 26.92 -8.03
C ALA A 234 13.03 27.53 -6.65
N THR A 235 14.18 28.17 -6.49
CA THR A 235 14.59 28.83 -5.24
C THR A 235 14.16 30.30 -5.20
N THR A 236 13.81 30.87 -6.35
CA THR A 236 13.32 32.25 -6.47
C THR A 236 11.91 32.32 -7.06
N ASP A 237 11.15 33.34 -6.67
CA ASP A 237 9.81 33.60 -7.23
C ASP A 237 9.85 33.89 -8.73
N GLY A 238 10.92 34.53 -9.22
CA GLY A 238 11.09 34.84 -10.64
C GLY A 238 11.24 33.58 -11.48
N GLU A 239 12.09 32.65 -11.07
CA GLU A 239 12.27 31.36 -11.73
C GLU A 239 11.00 30.51 -11.67
N ARG A 240 10.32 30.49 -10.51
CA ARG A 240 9.06 29.76 -10.32
C ARG A 240 8.01 30.25 -11.31
N ARG A 241 7.79 31.57 -11.39
CA ARG A 241 6.80 32.17 -12.31
C ARG A 241 7.15 31.94 -13.77
N ALA A 242 8.43 32.05 -14.14
CA ALA A 242 8.87 31.80 -15.51
C ALA A 242 8.66 30.32 -15.92
N ALA A 243 9.00 29.38 -15.04
CA ALA A 243 8.78 27.96 -15.26
C ALA A 243 7.28 27.61 -15.32
N GLN A 244 6.44 28.16 -14.42
CA GLN A 244 4.98 28.01 -14.47
C GLN A 244 4.40 28.51 -15.79
N ALA A 245 4.78 29.71 -16.23
CA ALA A 245 4.33 30.27 -17.51
C ALA A 245 4.73 29.37 -18.69
N GLN A 246 5.92 28.76 -18.60
CA GLN A 246 6.38 27.80 -19.60
C GLN A 246 5.53 26.53 -19.63
N VAL A 247 5.19 25.96 -18.48
CA VAL A 247 4.29 24.79 -18.41
C VAL A 247 2.94 25.11 -19.02
N ILE A 248 2.31 26.20 -18.60
CA ILE A 248 0.99 26.62 -19.09
C ILE A 248 1.00 26.79 -20.62
N ARG A 249 2.04 27.46 -21.14
CA ARG A 249 2.20 27.67 -22.59
C ARG A 249 2.29 26.34 -23.35
N LEU A 250 3.07 25.39 -22.85
CA LEU A 250 3.23 24.08 -23.49
C LEU A 250 1.96 23.24 -23.39
N LEU A 251 1.29 23.22 -22.24
CA LEU A 251 0.02 22.48 -22.08
C LEU A 251 -1.09 23.05 -22.97
N LYS A 252 -1.15 24.39 -23.12
CA LYS A 252 -2.09 25.04 -24.03
C LYS A 252 -1.84 24.69 -25.50
N SER A 253 -0.57 24.49 -25.89
CA SER A 253 -0.20 24.00 -27.23
C SER A 253 -0.72 22.59 -27.48
N LEU A 254 -0.60 21.72 -26.47
CA LEU A 254 -1.04 20.33 -26.57
C LEU A 254 -2.56 20.18 -26.65
N ALA A 255 -3.32 20.98 -25.89
CA ALA A 255 -4.78 21.04 -25.90
C ALA A 255 -5.48 19.67 -25.72
N LEU A 256 -4.88 18.76 -24.94
CA LEU A 256 -5.43 17.43 -24.66
C LEU A 256 -6.31 17.48 -23.40
N HIS A 257 -7.52 16.93 -23.49
CA HIS A 257 -8.55 17.05 -22.44
C HIS A 257 -8.21 16.35 -21.12
N TYR A 258 -7.33 15.35 -21.14
CA TYR A 258 -6.86 14.62 -19.95
C TYR A 258 -5.58 15.22 -19.33
N LEU A 259 -4.98 16.25 -19.95
CA LEU A 259 -3.85 16.98 -19.35
C LEU A 259 -4.34 18.04 -18.37
N PRO A 260 -3.50 18.49 -17.41
CA PRO A 260 -3.86 19.55 -16.47
C PRO A 260 -4.31 20.82 -17.19
N THR A 261 -5.43 21.41 -16.74
CA THR A 261 -5.86 22.73 -17.22
C THR A 261 -4.92 23.83 -16.71
N GLU A 262 -4.99 25.01 -17.33
CA GLU A 262 -4.22 26.18 -16.88
C GLU A 262 -4.52 26.52 -15.40
N GLU A 263 -5.79 26.52 -15.02
CA GLU A 263 -6.21 26.81 -13.65
C GLU A 263 -5.68 25.77 -12.66
N ALA A 264 -5.80 24.47 -12.99
CA ALA A 264 -5.28 23.39 -12.17
C ALA A 264 -3.75 23.47 -12.02
N THR A 265 -3.04 23.79 -13.11
CA THR A 265 -1.58 23.95 -13.13
C THR A 265 -1.13 25.11 -12.25
N ARG A 266 -1.79 26.27 -12.36
CA ARG A 266 -1.47 27.45 -11.54
C ARG A 266 -1.67 27.15 -10.05
N LYS A 267 -2.81 26.54 -9.69
CA LYS A 267 -3.12 26.18 -8.31
C LYS A 267 -2.09 25.21 -7.73
N ALA A 268 -1.70 24.19 -8.49
CA ALA A 268 -0.75 23.16 -8.04
C ALA A 268 0.68 23.68 -7.84
N LEU A 269 1.12 24.67 -8.62
CA LEU A 269 2.50 25.16 -8.60
C LEU A 269 2.73 26.40 -7.71
N THR A 270 1.68 26.94 -7.08
CA THR A 270 1.77 28.15 -6.22
C THR A 270 2.16 27.83 -4.77
N HIS A 271 2.30 26.54 -4.42
CA HIS A 271 2.69 26.08 -3.09
C HIS A 271 4.19 25.88 -2.95
#